data_AF-A0A497T029-F1
#
_entry.id   AF-A0A497T029-F1
#
_cell.length_a   1.000
_cell.length_b   1.000
_cell.length_c   1.000
_cell.angle_alpha   90.00
_cell.angle_beta   90.00
_cell.angle_gamma   90.00
#
_symmetry.space_group_name_H-M   'P 1'
#
loop_
_entity.id
_entity.type
_entity.pdbx_description
1 polymer ?
#
loop_
_entity_poly.entity_id
_entity_poly.type
_entity_poly.pdbx_seq_one_letter_code
_entity_poly.pdbx_strand_id
1 'polypeptide(L)' 'MSYERKVSVRIPDGMYEKMEKLVESGEYLDMSELVRDAVSKFMKRYEDE' A
#
# COMPACT_ATOMS: atom_id res chain seq x y z
N MET A 1 -3.08 12.00 19.24
CA MET A 1 -1.80 11.34 18.92
C MET A 1 -2.11 10.20 17.97
N SER A 2 -1.70 10.31 16.71
CA SER A 2 -1.79 9.19 15.76
C SER A 2 -0.59 8.29 15.97
N TYR A 3 -0.83 7.05 16.40
CA TYR A 3 0.24 6.06 16.59
C TYR A 3 0.39 5.28 15.28
N GLU A 4 1.50 5.52 14.59
CA GLU A 4 1.86 4.76 13.39
C GLU A 4 2.69 3.54 13.81
N ARG A 5 2.33 2.34 13.35
CA ARG A 5 3.10 1.12 13.59
C ARG A 5 3.79 0.70 12.31
N LYS A 6 5.09 0.41 12.38
CA LYS A 6 5.83 -0.22 11.28
C LYS A 6 5.50 -1.70 11.23
N VAL A 7 5.15 -2.19 10.04
CA VAL A 7 4.90 -3.60 9.78
C VAL A 7 5.89 -4.05 8.70
N SER A 8 6.61 -5.15 8.95
CA SER A 8 7.41 -5.82 7.91
C SER A 8 6.63 -7.01 7.39
N VAL A 9 6.32 -7.00 6.10
CA VAL A 9 5.62 -8.08 5.40
C VAL A 9 6.48 -8.55 4.24
N ARG A 10 6.37 -9.84 3.89
CA ARG A 10 6.95 -10.36 2.65
C ARG A 10 5.92 -10.26 1.55
N ILE A 11 6.29 -9.61 0.46
CA ILE A 11 5.46 -9.48 -0.74
C ILE A 11 6.12 -10.31 -1.83
N PRO A 12 5.36 -11.10 -2.61
CA PRO A 12 5.92 -11.83 -3.74
C PRO A 12 6.43 -10.87 -4.81
N ASP A 13 7.50 -11.28 -5.47
CA ASP A 13 8.27 -10.43 -6.41
C ASP A 13 7.39 -9.80 -7.51
N GLY A 14 6.53 -10.60 -8.14
CA GLY A 14 5.64 -10.10 -9.19
C GLY A 14 4.55 -9.13 -8.71
N MET A 15 4.25 -9.05 -7.40
CA MET A 15 3.44 -7.97 -6.84
C MET A 15 4.30 -6.73 -6.61
N TYR A 16 5.51 -6.91 -6.09
CA TYR A 16 6.45 -5.81 -5.86
C TYR A 16 6.75 -5.06 -7.16
N GLU A 17 7.03 -5.77 -8.27
CA GLU A 17 7.23 -5.17 -9.59
C GLU A 17 6.02 -4.34 -10.06
N LYS A 18 4.79 -4.79 -9.76
CA LYS A 18 3.58 -4.03 -10.11
C LYS A 18 3.46 -2.77 -9.28
N MET A 19 3.79 -2.84 -7.99
CA MET A 19 3.80 -1.68 -7.09
C MET A 19 4.86 -0.67 -7.53
N GLU A 20 6.05 -1.14 -7.89
CA GLU A 20 7.13 -0.30 -8.41
C GLU A 20 6.70 0.44 -9.69
N LYS A 21 6.10 -0.27 -10.66
CA LYS A 21 5.56 0.35 -11.88
C LYS A 21 4.51 1.43 -11.61
N LEU A 22 3.68 1.27 -10.58
CA LEU A 22 2.68 2.25 -10.21
C LEU A 22 3.32 3.52 -9.62
N VAL A 23 4.40 3.37 -8.85
CA VAL A 23 5.20 4.51 -8.36
C VAL A 23 5.94 5.18 -9.52
N GLU A 24 6.58 4.40 -10.41
CA GLU A 24 7.26 4.93 -11.59
C GLU A 24 6.31 5.66 -12.56
N SER A 25 5.07 5.19 -12.67
CA SER A 25 4.03 5.85 -13.48
C SER A 25 3.59 7.20 -12.90
N GLY A 26 4.00 7.55 -11.67
CA GLY A 26 3.63 8.78 -10.98
C GLY A 26 2.23 8.77 -10.38
N GLU A 27 1.55 7.61 -10.35
CA GLU A 27 0.26 7.45 -9.66
C GLU A 27 0.43 7.54 -8.14
N TYR A 28 1.60 7.13 -7.63
CA TYR A 28 1.96 7.17 -6.23
C TYR A 28 3.34 7.80 -6.04
N LEU A 29 3.51 8.55 -4.95
CA LEU A 29 4.79 9.22 -4.62
C LEU A 29 5.87 8.23 -4.20
N ASP A 30 5.50 7.21 -3.42
CA ASP A 30 6.41 6.24 -2.82
C ASP A 30 5.69 4.91 -2.57
N MET A 31 6.48 3.84 -2.41
CA MET A 31 5.97 2.52 -2.03
C MET A 31 5.19 2.55 -0.70
N SER A 32 5.59 3.39 0.25
CA SER A 32 4.90 3.51 1.54
C SER A 32 3.50 4.12 1.40
N GLU A 33 3.37 5.14 0.55
CA GLU A 33 2.07 5.78 0.27
C GLU A 33 1.14 4.81 -0.47
N LEU A 34 1.68 4.07 -1.45
CA LEU A 34 0.93 3.05 -2.17
C LEU A 34 0.39 1.97 -1.21
N VAL A 35 1.24 1.45 -0.33
CA VAL A 35 0.83 0.44 0.66
C VAL A 35 -0.24 0.99 1.61
N ARG A 36 -0.09 2.24 2.07
CA ARG A 36 -1.04 2.87 3.00
C ARG A 36 -2.41 3.05 2.36
N ASP A 37 -2.44 3.53 1.12
CA ASP A 37 -3.67 3.69 0.33
C ASP A 37 -4.32 2.33 0.04
N ALA A 38 -3.52 1.32 -0.37
CA ALA A 38 -4.02 -0.03 -0.62
C ALA A 38 -4.65 -0.65 0.64
N VAL A 39 -4.00 -0.53 1.80
CA VAL A 39 -4.55 -1.00 3.08
C VAL A 39 -5.78 -0.21 3.47
N SER A 40 -5.80 1.11 3.29
CA SER A 40 -6.97 1.94 3.61
C SER A 40 -8.19 1.59 2.75
N LYS A 41 -8.00 1.42 1.43
CA LYS A 41 -9.04 0.97 0.50
C LYS A 41 -9.53 -0.43 0.84
N PHE A 42 -8.62 -1.33 1.21
CA PHE A 42 -8.97 -2.67 1.67
C PHE A 42 -9.84 -2.58 2.93
N MET A 43 -9.41 -1.88 3.98
CA MET A 43 -10.19 -1.74 5.22
C MET A 43 -11.55 -1.09 4.97
N LYS A 44 -11.61 -0.03 4.16
CA LYS A 44 -12.88 0.63 3.81
C LYS A 44 -13.86 -0.33 3.13
N ARG A 45 -13.36 -1.28 2.32
CA ARG A 45 -14.21 -2.30 1.70
C ARG A 45 -14.82 -3.27 2.72
N TYR A 46 -14.19 -3.49 3.88
CA TYR A 46 -14.71 -4.33 4.95
C TYR A 46 -15.51 -3.56 6.02
N GLU A 47 -15.35 -2.24 6.13
CA GLU A 47 -16.18 -1.41 7.02
C GLU A 47 -17.60 -1.20 6.49
N ASP A 48 -17.83 -1.39 5.19
CA ASP A 48 -19.14 -1.27 4.54
C ASP A 48 -19.94 -2.61 4.57
N GLU A 49 -19.43 -3.67 5.19
CA GLU A 49 -20.14 -4.96 5.43
C GLU A 49 -20.57 -5.15 6.90
#